data_AF-A0A8H7WWA7-F1
#
_entry.id   AF-A0A8H7WWA7-F1
#
_cell.length_a   1.000
_cell.length_b   1.000
_cell.length_c   1.000
_cell.angle_alpha   90.00
_cell.angle_beta   90.00
_cell.angle_gamma   90.00
#
_symmetry.space_group_name_H-M   'P 1'
#
loop_
_entity.id
_entity.type
_entity.pdbx_description
1 polymer ?
#
loop_
_entity_poly.entity_id
_entity_poly.type
_entity_poly.pdbx_seq_one_letter_code
_entity_poly.pdbx_strand_id
1 'polypeptide(L)'
;MSFGKLYFYPKAPRATMCLYIAELNKLDIELVEAWPIKVNASKGGVGAPYLANFPPGKVPALERPDGFTVYECIAVSIYLAKQDPNTKLLGSSLEAEAKIIQWSSFANSELLPPIMAWINPVIGKSPTSPEILAAASKNSEAIVSVVESALAGDKKFLVGEEMTMADLFVIAALARGYQFDSGILARMGPNTLVTTSPELIVRMNAARSPYRKADWYDGLMMPPGQHNIFSQRDEEKHSRRRAQMADGQHPNFSQFAGKTDKAMEPSIDKHVQKFLTLIRTKYLSTSTSFKPIDMARRVTFFTMDVITDIAFGQPFGCLTSDTDMYEYIELTEEMLPMMAVVSNIPLFRKLFMTSWVSKLLFPSDKSEKGIGKMVGVAKDLVQKRYAKKEIDHQDMLSSFISRGLTEQDLVAESLLSIMAGSDTTATALRAIILHVTTHASILSKLQAEIDTFVLSSDSKYDPQTIIKDSDAKDLLYMQAVIREGLRILPPVTGVMTKVAPPEGDTVEMDLHGTGEIEEIFIPGGTKVGIAQWGIQRSKAIFGDDAELFRPERWLIDDQEEVTRMEKVVDLNFGYGKYQCLGRPIAWMELNKCIFELFQNFEFQVVDPTKPWKSRNSGLWMQSDMWLGVTERGRV
;
A
#
# COMPACT_ATOMS: atom_id res chain seq x y z
N MET A 1 19.65 19.56 23.84
CA MET A 1 19.84 20.88 23.22
C MET A 1 20.18 20.60 21.78
N SER A 2 19.45 21.21 20.83
CA SER A 2 19.66 20.94 19.42
C SER A 2 21.12 21.20 19.04
N PHE A 3 21.67 20.29 18.24
CA PHE A 3 22.97 20.43 17.59
C PHE A 3 22.99 21.68 16.69
N GLY A 4 21.88 22.05 16.07
CA GLY A 4 21.81 23.24 15.22
C GLY A 4 20.76 23.10 14.14
N LYS A 5 20.61 24.15 13.33
CA LYS A 5 19.63 24.24 12.25
C LYS A 5 20.25 23.84 10.93
N LEU A 6 19.70 22.82 10.28
CA LEU A 6 20.03 22.49 8.90
C LEU A 6 18.90 22.97 7.99
N TYR A 7 19.23 23.94 7.15
CA TYR A 7 18.34 24.50 6.16
C TYR A 7 18.32 23.63 4.90
N PHE A 8 17.12 23.25 4.45
CA PHE A 8 16.93 22.34 3.31
C PHE A 8 15.60 22.59 2.60
N TYR A 9 15.34 21.90 1.49
CA TYR A 9 13.97 21.70 1.01
C TYR A 9 13.71 20.19 0.83
N PRO A 10 12.45 19.72 0.99
CA PRO A 10 12.12 18.32 0.84
C PRO A 10 12.63 17.72 -0.47
N LYS A 11 13.28 16.55 -0.38
CA LYS A 11 13.83 15.79 -1.52
C LYS A 11 15.02 16.46 -2.24
N ALA A 12 15.68 17.45 -1.62
CA ALA A 12 16.93 18.02 -2.14
C ALA A 12 18.09 17.02 -2.01
N PRO A 13 18.67 16.49 -3.12
CA PRO A 13 19.70 15.44 -3.03
C PRO A 13 20.93 15.90 -2.24
N ARG A 14 21.33 17.17 -2.41
CA ARG A 14 22.46 17.78 -1.69
C ARG A 14 22.22 17.89 -0.18
N ALA A 15 20.98 18.06 0.27
CA ALA A 15 20.66 18.07 1.69
C ALA A 15 20.59 16.66 2.25
N THR A 16 20.04 15.71 1.48
CA THR A 16 20.01 14.28 1.83
C THR A 16 21.42 13.75 2.17
N MET A 17 22.44 14.16 1.41
CA MET A 17 23.84 13.83 1.67
C MET A 17 24.30 14.22 3.09
N CYS A 18 23.91 15.40 3.57
CA CYS A 18 24.26 15.87 4.91
C CYS A 18 23.41 15.18 5.99
N LEU A 19 22.12 14.95 5.71
CA LEU A 19 21.18 14.30 6.62
C LEU A 19 21.60 12.87 6.96
N TYR A 20 22.10 12.10 5.98
CA TYR A 20 22.61 10.75 6.25
C TYR A 20 23.75 10.75 7.27
N ILE A 21 24.68 11.70 7.16
CA ILE A 21 25.82 11.80 8.07
C ILE A 21 25.37 12.27 9.46
N ALA A 22 24.46 13.25 9.52
CA ALA A 22 23.88 13.70 10.77
C ALA A 22 23.18 12.57 11.53
N GLU A 23 22.40 11.75 10.83
CA GLU A 23 21.70 10.59 11.38
C GLU A 23 22.68 9.53 11.88
N LEU A 24 23.72 9.20 11.09
CA LEU A 24 24.75 8.24 11.49
C LEU A 24 25.49 8.69 12.76
N ASN A 25 25.76 9.99 12.87
CA ASN A 25 26.38 10.58 14.06
C ASN A 25 25.37 10.93 15.17
N LYS A 26 24.08 10.62 15.00
CA LYS A 26 23.00 10.86 15.96
C LYS A 26 22.93 12.31 16.43
N LEU A 27 23.13 13.24 15.51
CA LEU A 27 23.12 14.68 15.80
C LEU A 27 21.66 15.18 15.85
N ASP A 28 21.30 15.85 16.93
CA ASP A 28 19.98 16.45 17.16
C ASP A 28 19.77 17.71 16.30
N ILE A 29 19.54 17.53 15.00
CA ILE A 29 19.42 18.63 14.03
C ILE A 29 17.97 19.13 13.93
N GLU A 30 17.77 20.43 14.10
CA GLU A 30 16.53 21.11 13.74
C GLU A 30 16.47 21.31 12.22
N LEU A 31 15.43 20.79 11.57
CA LEU A 31 15.24 20.89 10.12
C LEU A 31 14.41 22.13 9.77
N VAL A 32 14.98 23.05 9.00
CA VAL A 32 14.32 24.30 8.62
C VAL A 32 14.13 24.35 7.10
N GLU A 33 12.88 24.47 6.65
CA GLU A 33 12.61 24.61 5.21
C GLU A 33 13.08 25.98 4.68
N ALA A 34 13.89 25.94 3.62
CA ALA A 34 14.38 27.09 2.89
C ALA A 34 14.35 26.78 1.39
N TRP A 35 13.61 27.59 0.62
CA TRP A 35 13.36 27.38 -0.81
C TRP A 35 14.15 28.40 -1.65
N PRO A 36 15.29 28.02 -2.26
CA PRO A 36 16.02 28.92 -3.15
C PRO A 36 15.16 29.40 -4.32
N ILE A 37 15.33 30.65 -4.75
CA ILE A 37 14.57 31.24 -5.88
C ILE A 37 14.67 30.36 -7.14
N LYS A 38 15.85 29.80 -7.41
CA LYS A 38 16.11 28.92 -8.56
C LYS A 38 15.36 27.58 -8.50
N VAL A 39 14.84 27.20 -7.33
CA VAL A 39 14.12 25.92 -7.13
C VAL A 39 12.62 26.13 -7.23
N ASN A 40 12.10 27.22 -6.65
CA ASN A 40 10.69 27.58 -6.78
C ASN A 40 10.48 29.10 -6.60
N ALA A 41 10.28 29.80 -7.71
CA ALA A 41 10.07 31.25 -7.70
C ALA A 41 8.78 31.66 -6.96
N SER A 42 7.74 30.81 -6.93
CA SER A 42 6.47 31.13 -6.25
C SER A 42 6.57 31.13 -4.73
N LYS A 43 7.66 30.60 -4.17
CA LYS A 43 7.96 30.63 -2.73
C LYS A 43 8.70 31.89 -2.29
N GLY A 44 8.97 32.82 -3.20
CA GLY A 44 9.61 34.11 -2.88
C GLY A 44 11.09 34.04 -2.52
N GLY A 45 11.71 32.85 -2.59
CA GLY A 45 13.12 32.65 -2.28
C GLY A 45 13.43 32.47 -0.81
N VAL A 46 14.72 32.60 -0.48
CA VAL A 46 15.21 32.66 0.90
C VAL A 46 15.31 34.13 1.33
N GLY A 47 14.75 34.48 2.50
CA GLY A 47 14.65 35.87 2.95
C GLY A 47 16.00 36.52 3.33
N ALA A 48 16.00 37.84 3.53
CA ALA A 48 17.20 38.61 3.88
C ALA A 48 17.98 38.08 5.12
N PRO A 49 17.32 37.63 6.21
CA PRO A 49 18.03 37.03 7.35
C PRO A 49 18.83 35.78 6.98
N TYR A 50 18.30 34.95 6.07
CA TYR A 50 19.00 33.76 5.59
C TYR A 50 20.21 34.16 4.72
N LEU A 51 20.03 35.13 3.83
CA LEU A 51 21.10 35.59 2.94
C LEU A 51 22.25 36.27 3.68
N ALA A 52 21.99 36.86 4.85
CA ALA A 52 23.05 37.41 5.71
C ALA A 52 24.00 36.33 6.22
N ASN A 53 23.47 35.16 6.59
CA ASN A 53 24.27 34.01 7.06
C ASN A 53 24.78 33.14 5.90
N PHE A 54 24.03 33.09 4.78
CA PHE A 54 24.28 32.19 3.65
C PHE A 54 24.13 32.92 2.30
N PRO A 55 25.15 33.71 1.89
CA PRO A 55 25.07 34.60 0.72
C PRO A 55 24.68 33.94 -0.61
N PRO A 56 25.07 32.69 -0.93
CA PRO A 56 24.64 32.04 -2.17
C PRO A 56 23.14 31.77 -2.26
N GLY A 57 22.41 31.85 -1.14
CA GLY A 57 20.98 31.56 -1.08
C GLY A 57 20.64 30.10 -1.44
N LYS A 58 21.58 29.18 -1.27
CA LYS A 58 21.45 27.76 -1.60
C LYS A 58 21.43 26.90 -0.33
N VAL A 59 20.79 25.73 -0.44
CA VAL A 59 20.82 24.67 0.57
C VAL A 59 21.62 23.45 0.07
N PRO A 60 22.19 22.63 0.96
CA PRO A 60 22.12 22.69 2.43
C PRO A 60 22.98 23.81 3.03
N ALA A 61 22.54 24.30 4.19
CA ALA A 61 23.29 25.23 5.02
C ALA A 61 23.05 24.92 6.50
N LEU A 62 24.09 25.00 7.31
CA LEU A 62 24.07 24.68 8.75
C LEU A 62 24.35 25.93 9.57
N GLU A 63 23.53 26.16 10.59
CA GLU A 63 23.71 27.19 11.61
C GLU A 63 23.79 26.54 13.00
N ARG A 64 24.81 26.89 13.76
CA ARG A 64 25.05 26.39 15.11
C ARG A 64 24.56 27.40 16.16
N PRO A 65 24.17 26.94 17.36
CA PRO A 65 23.76 27.83 18.45
C PRO A 65 24.83 28.84 18.90
N ASP A 66 26.11 28.55 18.64
CA ASP A 66 27.27 29.42 18.92
C ASP A 66 27.52 30.47 17.83
N GLY A 67 26.68 30.52 16.78
CA GLY A 67 26.82 31.43 15.66
C GLY A 67 27.70 30.93 14.52
N PHE A 68 28.28 29.72 14.62
CA PHE A 68 29.01 29.13 13.50
C PHE A 68 28.06 28.79 12.34
N THR A 69 28.42 29.20 11.13
CA THR A 69 27.66 28.96 9.90
C THR A 69 28.54 28.30 8.85
N VAL A 70 27.98 27.31 8.14
CA VAL A 70 28.67 26.64 7.01
C VAL A 70 27.66 26.24 5.95
N TYR A 71 28.02 26.42 4.68
CA TYR A 71 27.21 26.05 3.50
C TYR A 71 28.11 25.33 2.49
N GLU A 72 27.49 24.73 1.45
CA GLU A 72 28.04 23.70 0.56
C GLU A 72 28.00 22.29 1.16
N CYS A 73 27.38 21.35 0.44
CA CYS A 73 27.08 20.02 0.99
C CYS A 73 28.32 19.23 1.42
N ILE A 74 29.42 19.29 0.67
CA ILE A 74 30.67 18.60 1.03
C ILE A 74 31.26 19.18 2.32
N ALA A 75 31.29 20.51 2.46
CA ALA A 75 31.82 21.18 3.64
C ALA A 75 30.98 20.89 4.89
N VAL A 76 29.65 21.00 4.76
CA VAL A 76 28.68 20.65 5.81
C VAL A 76 28.86 19.18 6.20
N SER A 77 28.94 18.27 5.23
CA SER A 77 29.11 16.83 5.46
C SER A 77 30.41 16.48 6.19
N ILE A 78 31.55 17.08 5.81
CA ILE A 78 32.82 16.90 6.51
C ILE A 78 32.71 17.41 7.95
N TYR A 79 32.12 18.59 8.14
CA TYR A 79 31.93 19.16 9.48
C TYR A 79 31.08 18.25 10.37
N LEU A 80 29.97 17.72 9.84
CA LEU A 80 29.09 16.79 10.54
C LEU A 80 29.79 15.46 10.84
N ALA A 81 30.56 14.92 9.89
CA ALA A 81 31.31 13.68 10.08
C ALA A 81 32.34 13.81 11.21
N LYS A 82 33.11 14.90 11.23
CA LYS A 82 34.16 15.18 12.25
C LYS A 82 33.62 15.48 13.65
N GLN A 83 32.30 15.54 13.84
CA GLN A 83 31.73 15.60 15.19
C GLN A 83 31.96 14.31 15.98
N ASP A 84 32.18 13.19 15.28
CA ASP A 84 32.79 12.00 15.86
C ASP A 84 34.31 12.05 15.58
N PRO A 85 35.16 12.24 16.62
CA PRO A 85 36.61 12.22 16.47
C PRO A 85 37.15 10.90 15.92
N ASN A 86 36.38 9.80 16.03
CA ASN A 86 36.74 8.48 15.54
C ASN A 86 36.01 8.12 14.23
N THR A 87 35.45 9.13 13.53
CA THR A 87 34.67 8.88 12.32
C THR A 87 35.49 8.13 11.29
N LYS A 88 34.91 7.06 10.75
CA LYS A 88 35.46 6.33 9.60
C LYS A 88 34.93 6.86 8.27
N LEU A 89 33.96 7.78 8.30
CA LEU A 89 33.32 8.31 7.10
C LEU A 89 34.28 9.09 6.19
N LEU A 90 35.42 9.53 6.73
CA LEU A 90 36.46 10.28 6.02
C LEU A 90 37.72 9.46 5.76
N GLY A 91 37.69 8.15 6.03
CA GLY A 91 38.84 7.26 5.87
C GLY A 91 39.89 7.43 6.98
N SER A 92 40.87 6.53 6.99
CA SER A 92 41.94 6.47 8.01
C SER A 92 43.33 6.82 7.48
N SER A 93 43.45 7.13 6.19
CA SER A 93 44.70 7.55 5.54
C SER A 93 44.46 8.77 4.65
N LEU A 94 45.54 9.50 4.33
CA LEU A 94 45.48 10.66 3.43
C LEU A 94 44.97 10.28 2.03
N GLU A 95 45.35 9.11 1.53
CA GLU A 95 44.91 8.58 0.24
C GLU A 95 43.42 8.23 0.27
N ALA A 96 42.93 7.66 1.37
CA ALA A 96 41.51 7.36 1.55
C ALA A 96 40.69 8.65 1.62
N GLU A 97 41.12 9.64 2.41
CA GLU A 97 40.45 10.94 2.52
C GLU A 97 40.40 11.64 1.16
N ALA A 98 41.51 11.66 0.41
CA ALA A 98 41.56 12.25 -0.93
C ALA A 98 40.58 11.56 -1.90
N LYS A 99 40.53 10.22 -1.91
CA LYS A 99 39.58 9.47 -2.75
C LYS A 99 38.13 9.68 -2.33
N ILE A 100 37.86 9.80 -1.03
CA ILE A 100 36.52 10.09 -0.53
C ILE A 100 36.05 11.46 -1.02
N ILE A 101 36.90 12.48 -0.90
CA ILE A 101 36.60 13.83 -1.41
C ILE A 101 36.43 13.81 -2.93
N GLN A 102 37.27 13.07 -3.66
CA GLN A 102 37.13 12.87 -5.10
C GLN A 102 35.74 12.34 -5.47
N TRP A 103 35.29 11.26 -4.83
CA TRP A 103 33.98 10.66 -5.10
C TRP A 103 32.82 11.54 -4.65
N SER A 104 32.93 12.23 -3.52
CA SER A 104 31.91 13.19 -3.07
C SER A 104 31.80 14.38 -4.03
N SER A 105 32.92 14.86 -4.57
CA SER A 105 32.95 15.89 -5.61
C SER A 105 32.32 15.37 -6.90
N PHE A 106 32.76 14.20 -7.39
CA PHE A 106 32.22 13.55 -8.58
C PHE A 106 30.70 13.36 -8.48
N ALA A 107 30.20 12.86 -7.35
CA ALA A 107 28.78 12.68 -7.13
C ALA A 107 28.00 14.00 -7.22
N ASN A 108 28.57 15.09 -6.71
CA ASN A 108 27.92 16.40 -6.66
C ASN A 108 27.98 17.18 -7.98
N SER A 109 29.11 17.11 -8.69
CA SER A 109 29.39 17.91 -9.91
C SER A 109 29.15 17.15 -11.21
N GLU A 110 29.42 15.84 -11.24
CA GLU A 110 29.37 15.06 -12.47
C GLU A 110 28.17 14.13 -12.51
N LEU A 111 27.84 13.45 -11.41
CA LEU A 111 26.77 12.45 -11.38
C LEU A 111 25.37 13.07 -11.20
N LEU A 112 25.23 13.98 -10.25
CA LEU A 112 23.93 14.55 -9.92
C LEU A 112 23.31 15.39 -11.07
N PRO A 113 24.06 16.23 -11.81
CA PRO A 113 23.44 17.05 -12.85
C PRO A 113 22.82 16.26 -14.01
N PRO A 114 23.46 15.24 -14.61
CA PRO A 114 22.83 14.38 -15.62
C PRO A 114 21.56 13.69 -15.11
N ILE A 115 21.61 13.13 -13.89
CA ILE A 115 20.43 12.51 -13.26
C ILE A 115 19.29 13.52 -13.12
N MET A 116 19.56 14.75 -12.69
CA MET A 116 18.54 15.79 -12.58
C MET A 116 18.07 16.31 -13.95
N ALA A 117 18.95 16.34 -14.96
CA ALA A 117 18.59 16.71 -16.33
C ALA A 117 17.61 15.70 -16.94
N TRP A 118 17.73 14.43 -16.55
CA TRP A 118 16.80 13.37 -16.93
C TRP A 118 15.48 13.44 -16.14
N ILE A 119 15.52 13.70 -14.83
CA ILE A 119 14.32 13.73 -13.96
C ILE A 119 13.48 14.99 -14.16
N ASN A 120 14.08 16.17 -14.30
CA ASN A 120 13.35 17.44 -14.31
C ASN A 120 12.28 17.51 -15.42
N PRO A 121 12.53 17.03 -16.66
CA PRO A 121 11.48 16.89 -17.68
C PRO A 121 10.34 15.96 -17.26
N VAL A 122 10.65 14.80 -16.66
CA VAL A 122 9.66 13.80 -16.21
C VAL A 122 8.71 14.38 -15.16
N ILE A 123 9.22 15.21 -14.25
CA ILE A 123 8.43 15.83 -13.18
C ILE A 123 7.87 17.23 -13.54
N GLY A 124 7.92 17.60 -14.83
CA GLY A 124 7.35 18.86 -15.33
C GLY A 124 8.10 20.13 -14.90
N LYS A 125 9.37 20.03 -14.51
CA LYS A 125 10.21 21.17 -14.13
C LYS A 125 11.07 21.73 -15.27
N SER A 126 11.19 20.99 -16.37
CA SER A 126 11.88 21.38 -17.59
C SER A 126 11.05 20.98 -18.81
N PRO A 127 11.28 21.59 -19.98
CA PRO A 127 10.70 21.11 -21.24
C PRO A 127 11.00 19.63 -21.47
N THR A 128 10.04 18.89 -22.03
CA THR A 128 10.14 17.46 -22.29
C THR A 128 9.85 17.14 -23.76
N SER A 129 10.68 16.30 -24.35
CA SER A 129 10.48 15.70 -25.68
C SER A 129 11.17 14.32 -25.71
N PRO A 130 10.79 13.41 -26.63
CA PRO A 130 11.47 12.13 -26.79
C PRO A 130 12.99 12.26 -26.97
N GLU A 131 13.44 13.24 -27.74
CA GLU A 131 14.86 13.50 -27.99
C GLU A 131 15.60 13.98 -26.74
N ILE A 132 14.96 14.87 -25.95
CA ILE A 132 15.51 15.38 -24.69
C ILE A 132 15.68 14.24 -23.69
N LEU A 133 14.66 13.38 -23.56
CA LEU A 133 14.66 12.25 -22.64
C LEU A 133 15.70 11.19 -23.04
N ALA A 134 15.78 10.83 -24.33
CA ALA A 134 16.77 9.88 -24.82
C ALA A 134 18.20 10.37 -24.63
N ALA A 135 18.48 11.65 -24.93
CA ALA A 135 19.79 12.24 -24.71
C ALA A 135 20.15 12.31 -23.22
N ALA A 136 19.20 12.66 -22.35
CA ALA A 136 19.40 12.71 -20.92
C ALA A 136 19.57 11.31 -20.29
N SER A 137 18.88 10.29 -20.80
CA SER A 137 19.06 8.88 -20.40
C SER A 137 20.47 8.42 -20.74
N LYS A 138 20.88 8.58 -22.00
CA LYS A 138 22.23 8.18 -22.47
C LYS A 138 23.34 8.86 -21.67
N ASN A 139 23.19 10.15 -21.36
CA ASN A 139 24.16 10.87 -20.54
C ASN A 139 24.16 10.37 -19.08
N SER A 140 22.99 10.06 -18.53
CA SER A 140 22.86 9.46 -17.19
C SER A 140 23.53 8.09 -17.13
N GLU A 141 23.25 7.20 -18.09
CA GLU A 141 23.86 5.87 -18.21
C GLU A 141 25.39 5.95 -18.31
N ALA A 142 25.90 6.83 -19.16
CA ALA A 142 27.34 7.00 -19.35
C ALA A 142 28.05 7.44 -18.05
N ILE A 143 27.42 8.28 -17.22
CA ILE A 143 28.03 8.70 -15.96
C ILE A 143 27.82 7.68 -14.83
N VAL A 144 26.70 6.96 -14.83
CA VAL A 144 26.42 5.88 -13.89
C VAL A 144 27.39 4.70 -14.11
N SER A 145 27.78 4.40 -15.35
CA SER A 145 28.72 3.32 -15.65
C SER A 145 30.11 3.53 -15.02
N VAL A 146 30.50 4.78 -14.74
CA VAL A 146 31.72 5.10 -13.99
C VAL A 146 31.65 4.58 -12.54
N VAL A 147 30.48 4.72 -11.91
CA VAL A 147 30.21 4.20 -10.56
C VAL A 147 30.19 2.67 -10.58
N GLU A 148 29.49 2.09 -11.56
CA GLU A 148 29.43 0.62 -11.72
C GLU A 148 30.81 0.02 -11.91
N SER A 149 31.62 0.62 -12.78
CA SER A 149 33.00 0.19 -13.04
C SER A 149 33.88 0.29 -11.79
N ALA A 150 33.68 1.33 -10.97
CA ALA A 150 34.42 1.50 -9.72
C ALA A 150 34.08 0.42 -8.68
N LEU A 151 32.83 -0.06 -8.69
CA LEU A 151 32.29 -1.11 -7.82
C LEU A 151 32.39 -2.51 -8.42
N ALA A 152 32.92 -2.66 -9.64
CA ALA A 152 33.07 -3.96 -10.28
C ALA A 152 33.98 -4.91 -9.46
N GLY A 153 33.67 -6.22 -9.54
CA GLY A 153 34.31 -7.26 -8.74
C GLY A 153 33.64 -7.45 -7.36
N ASP A 154 34.41 -7.91 -6.37
CA ASP A 154 33.90 -8.20 -5.01
C ASP A 154 33.89 -6.97 -4.08
N LYS A 155 34.00 -5.75 -4.63
CA LYS A 155 34.05 -4.52 -3.84
C LYS A 155 32.68 -4.18 -3.27
N LYS A 156 32.65 -3.86 -1.96
CA LYS A 156 31.42 -3.46 -1.27
C LYS A 156 31.24 -1.94 -1.18
N PHE A 157 32.33 -1.18 -1.24
CA PHE A 157 32.36 0.27 -1.06
C PHE A 157 33.30 0.93 -2.08
N LEU A 158 33.07 2.20 -2.37
CA LEU A 158 33.86 2.98 -3.34
C LEU A 158 35.30 3.22 -2.86
N VAL A 159 35.48 3.38 -1.54
CA VAL A 159 36.80 3.62 -0.93
C VAL A 159 36.94 2.80 0.34
N GLY A 160 37.91 1.87 0.35
CA GLY A 160 38.20 1.02 1.50
C GLY A 160 37.23 -0.15 1.67
N GLU A 161 37.22 -0.72 2.87
CA GLU A 161 36.46 -1.93 3.23
C GLU A 161 35.18 -1.62 4.03
N GLU A 162 34.91 -0.34 4.32
CA GLU A 162 33.78 0.13 5.10
C GLU A 162 33.06 1.28 4.39
N MET A 163 31.83 1.58 4.81
CA MET A 163 31.03 2.68 4.24
C MET A 163 31.65 4.03 4.56
N THR A 164 31.75 4.89 3.55
CA THR A 164 32.33 6.23 3.66
C THR A 164 31.38 7.31 3.13
N MET A 165 31.79 8.57 3.27
CA MET A 165 31.09 9.70 2.66
C MET A 165 31.02 9.57 1.12
N ALA A 166 31.94 8.86 0.46
CA ALA A 166 31.88 8.60 -0.98
C ALA A 166 30.59 7.84 -1.36
N ASP A 167 30.31 6.76 -0.64
CA ASP A 167 29.15 5.90 -0.86
C ASP A 167 27.85 6.66 -0.60
N LEU A 168 27.79 7.41 0.51
CA LEU A 168 26.61 8.20 0.88
C LEU A 168 26.28 9.28 -0.16
N PHE A 169 27.30 9.91 -0.74
CA PHE A 169 27.11 10.93 -1.77
C PHE A 169 26.61 10.33 -3.09
N VAL A 170 27.20 9.22 -3.53
CA VAL A 170 26.75 8.52 -4.74
C VAL A 170 25.33 7.98 -4.56
N ILE A 171 25.02 7.35 -3.42
CA ILE A 171 23.67 6.86 -3.11
C ILE A 171 22.66 8.02 -3.12
N ALA A 172 22.96 9.15 -2.47
CA ALA A 172 22.05 10.29 -2.44
C ALA A 172 21.80 10.89 -3.83
N ALA A 173 22.80 10.88 -4.71
CA ALA A 173 22.65 11.34 -6.10
C ALA A 173 21.77 10.39 -6.93
N LEU A 174 22.01 9.07 -6.81
CA LEU A 174 21.29 8.03 -7.56
C LEU A 174 19.87 7.78 -7.05
N ALA A 175 19.63 7.90 -5.74
CA ALA A 175 18.35 7.61 -5.12
C ALA A 175 17.20 8.42 -5.71
N ARG A 176 17.49 9.58 -6.32
CA ARG A 176 16.48 10.36 -7.05
C ARG A 176 16.17 9.76 -8.42
N GLY A 177 17.17 9.21 -9.13
CA GLY A 177 16.98 8.48 -10.40
C GLY A 177 16.02 7.30 -10.23
N TYR A 178 16.28 6.44 -9.25
CA TYR A 178 15.42 5.30 -8.92
C TYR A 178 13.99 5.66 -8.45
N GLN A 179 13.72 6.93 -8.15
CA GLN A 179 12.36 7.39 -7.82
C GLN A 179 11.51 7.70 -9.07
N PHE A 180 12.12 7.89 -10.24
CA PHE A 180 11.43 8.24 -11.49
C PHE A 180 11.78 7.31 -12.65
N ASP A 181 12.89 6.56 -12.54
CA ASP A 181 13.22 5.46 -13.46
C ASP A 181 12.92 4.16 -12.74
N SER A 182 11.68 3.75 -12.84
CA SER A 182 11.41 2.32 -12.74
C SER A 182 10.76 1.98 -14.06
N GLY A 183 11.56 1.48 -14.99
CA GLY A 183 11.03 0.61 -16.03
C GLY A 183 10.10 -0.45 -15.43
N ILE A 184 9.43 -1.21 -16.28
CA ILE A 184 8.42 -2.20 -15.87
C ILE A 184 8.97 -3.24 -14.88
N LEU A 185 10.29 -3.42 -14.83
CA LEU A 185 11.00 -4.23 -13.83
C LEU A 185 12.23 -3.46 -13.32
N ALA A 186 12.33 -3.28 -12.01
CA ALA A 186 13.44 -2.56 -11.37
C ALA A 186 14.05 -3.38 -10.23
N ARG A 187 15.37 -3.26 -10.01
CA ARG A 187 16.06 -3.90 -8.88
C ARG A 187 15.99 -3.00 -7.65
N MET A 188 15.36 -3.49 -6.57
CA MET A 188 15.21 -2.76 -5.30
C MET A 188 16.09 -3.31 -4.16
N GLY A 189 16.79 -4.43 -4.38
CA GLY A 189 17.74 -5.00 -3.45
C GLY A 189 18.68 -6.00 -4.14
N PRO A 190 19.70 -6.53 -3.43
CA PRO A 190 20.74 -7.36 -4.04
C PRO A 190 20.18 -8.52 -4.86
N ASN A 191 19.12 -9.16 -4.35
CA ASN A 191 18.43 -10.27 -5.01
C ASN A 191 16.90 -10.07 -5.02
N THR A 192 16.45 -8.83 -5.24
CA THR A 192 15.02 -8.48 -5.23
C THR A 192 14.71 -7.45 -6.29
N LEU A 193 13.80 -7.83 -7.19
CA LEU A 193 13.20 -7.00 -8.21
C LEU A 193 11.80 -6.56 -7.75
N VAL A 194 11.27 -5.52 -8.36
CA VAL A 194 9.88 -5.10 -8.26
C VAL A 194 9.36 -4.83 -9.66
N THR A 195 8.13 -5.26 -9.96
CA THR A 195 7.53 -5.12 -11.28
C THR A 195 6.19 -4.39 -11.27
N THR A 196 5.93 -3.69 -12.38
CA THR A 196 4.62 -3.18 -12.77
C THR A 196 4.04 -3.88 -14.00
N SER A 197 4.60 -5.01 -14.46
CA SER A 197 4.03 -5.80 -15.58
C SER A 197 2.86 -6.66 -15.10
N PRO A 198 1.62 -6.44 -15.60
CA PRO A 198 0.51 -7.36 -15.37
C PRO A 198 0.82 -8.77 -15.84
N GLU A 199 1.52 -8.92 -16.96
CA GLU A 199 1.84 -10.20 -17.60
C GLU A 199 2.78 -11.03 -16.73
N LEU A 200 3.84 -10.42 -16.19
CA LEU A 200 4.75 -11.08 -15.27
C LEU A 200 4.03 -11.47 -13.98
N ILE A 201 3.13 -10.63 -13.47
CA ILE A 201 2.33 -10.96 -12.28
C ILE A 201 1.42 -12.16 -12.55
N VAL A 202 0.72 -12.16 -13.67
CA VAL A 202 -0.12 -13.28 -14.11
C VAL A 202 0.73 -14.55 -14.24
N ARG A 203 1.90 -14.47 -14.90
CA ARG A 203 2.84 -15.58 -15.07
C ARG A 203 3.31 -16.15 -13.73
N MET A 204 3.74 -15.30 -12.80
CA MET A 204 4.22 -15.72 -11.47
C MET A 204 3.12 -16.34 -10.59
N ASN A 205 1.86 -15.97 -10.80
CA ASN A 205 0.74 -16.42 -9.97
C ASN A 205 -0.13 -17.49 -10.65
N ALA A 206 0.12 -17.82 -11.91
CA ALA A 206 -0.63 -18.82 -12.67
C ALA A 206 -0.66 -20.19 -11.96
N ALA A 207 -1.72 -20.96 -12.21
CA ALA A 207 -1.97 -22.23 -11.50
C ALA A 207 -0.81 -23.23 -11.60
N ARG A 208 -0.11 -23.27 -12.74
CA ARG A 208 1.06 -24.14 -12.99
C ARG A 208 2.39 -23.39 -12.95
N SER A 209 2.41 -22.15 -12.45
CA SER A 209 3.63 -21.37 -12.36
C SER A 209 4.65 -22.06 -11.45
N PRO A 210 5.93 -22.15 -11.87
CA PRO A 210 6.99 -22.69 -11.02
C PRO A 210 7.43 -21.68 -9.94
N TYR A 211 6.98 -20.43 -10.02
CA TYR A 211 7.18 -19.44 -8.96
C TYR A 211 6.47 -19.84 -7.67
N ARG A 212 7.12 -19.53 -6.55
CA ARG A 212 6.59 -19.75 -5.19
C ARG A 212 6.64 -18.47 -4.36
N LYS A 213 5.87 -18.42 -3.27
CA LYS A 213 5.95 -17.30 -2.33
C LYS A 213 7.36 -17.20 -1.72
N ALA A 214 7.95 -16.02 -1.77
CA ALA A 214 9.22 -15.76 -1.12
C ALA A 214 9.02 -15.47 0.39
N ASP A 215 10.11 -15.09 1.05
CA ASP A 215 10.21 -14.96 2.49
C ASP A 215 9.57 -13.67 3.08
N TRP A 216 9.07 -12.76 2.24
CA TRP A 216 8.28 -11.58 2.66
C TRP A 216 7.02 -11.98 3.45
N TYR A 217 6.40 -13.10 3.06
CA TYR A 217 5.18 -13.63 3.66
C TYR A 217 5.37 -14.12 5.10
N ASP A 218 6.61 -14.36 5.54
CA ASP A 218 6.89 -14.81 6.90
C ASP A 218 6.54 -13.75 7.96
N GLY A 219 6.61 -12.46 7.60
CA GLY A 219 6.21 -11.36 8.49
C GLY A 219 4.71 -11.25 8.72
N LEU A 220 3.91 -12.10 8.06
CA LEU A 220 2.45 -12.15 8.12
C LEU A 220 1.93 -13.44 8.80
N MET A 221 2.81 -14.15 9.50
CA MET A 221 2.42 -15.28 10.35
C MET A 221 1.69 -14.77 11.60
N MET A 222 0.47 -15.27 11.80
CA MET A 222 -0.37 -14.91 12.93
C MET A 222 -1.06 -16.16 13.48
N PRO A 223 -0.78 -16.56 14.74
CA PRO A 223 0.28 -16.04 15.62
C PRO A 223 1.71 -16.28 15.08
N PRO A 224 2.76 -15.65 15.66
CA PRO A 224 4.13 -15.83 15.19
C PRO A 224 4.57 -17.28 15.17
N GLY A 225 5.26 -17.67 14.11
CA GLY A 225 5.68 -19.06 13.88
C GLY A 225 4.57 -19.97 13.36
N GLN A 226 3.35 -19.45 13.17
CA GLN A 226 2.23 -20.21 12.62
C GLN A 226 1.77 -19.62 11.29
N HIS A 227 1.85 -20.44 10.24
CA HIS A 227 1.38 -20.06 8.91
C HIS A 227 -0.15 -20.16 8.82
N ASN A 228 -0.75 -19.14 8.22
CA ASN A 228 -2.09 -19.14 7.65
C ASN A 228 -2.02 -19.36 6.12
N ILE A 229 -3.15 -19.45 5.41
CA ILE A 229 -3.14 -19.69 3.96
C ILE A 229 -2.39 -18.58 3.20
N PHE A 230 -2.47 -17.33 3.65
CA PHE A 230 -1.79 -16.21 3.02
C PHE A 230 -0.27 -16.30 3.17
N SER A 231 0.23 -16.66 4.36
CA SER A 231 1.67 -16.76 4.64
C SER A 231 2.28 -18.12 4.29
N GLN A 232 1.48 -19.16 4.01
CA GLN A 232 1.99 -20.49 3.68
C GLN A 232 2.77 -20.48 2.36
N ARG A 233 4.06 -20.81 2.43
CA ARG A 233 5.01 -20.81 1.31
C ARG A 233 5.28 -22.20 0.74
N ASP A 234 5.02 -23.24 1.51
CA ASP A 234 5.06 -24.62 1.03
C ASP A 234 3.86 -24.84 0.11
N GLU A 235 4.14 -25.12 -1.16
CA GLU A 235 3.11 -25.21 -2.20
C GLU A 235 2.14 -26.37 -1.98
N GLU A 236 2.59 -27.49 -1.41
CA GLU A 236 1.74 -28.64 -1.15
C GLU A 236 0.79 -28.34 0.01
N LYS A 237 1.33 -27.80 1.12
CA LYS A 237 0.51 -27.36 2.27
C LYS A 237 -0.45 -26.25 1.89
N HIS A 238 0.01 -25.28 1.08
CA HIS A 238 -0.82 -24.20 0.58
C HIS A 238 -1.96 -24.73 -0.28
N SER A 239 -1.66 -25.60 -1.25
CA SER A 239 -2.68 -26.18 -2.14
C SER A 239 -3.68 -27.04 -1.38
N ARG A 240 -3.22 -27.85 -0.43
CA ARG A 240 -4.08 -28.66 0.44
C ARG A 240 -4.99 -27.78 1.28
N ARG A 241 -4.44 -26.78 1.95
CA ARG A 241 -5.22 -25.86 2.77
C ARG A 241 -6.20 -25.04 1.93
N ARG A 242 -5.78 -24.59 0.75
CA ARG A 242 -6.66 -23.91 -0.20
C ARG A 242 -7.80 -24.82 -0.63
N ALA A 243 -7.57 -26.10 -0.91
CA ALA A 243 -8.63 -27.05 -1.22
C ALA A 243 -9.58 -27.30 -0.03
N GLN A 244 -9.07 -27.28 1.19
CA GLN A 244 -9.91 -27.36 2.39
C GLN A 244 -10.74 -26.08 2.60
N MET A 245 -10.23 -24.90 2.22
CA MET A 245 -10.93 -23.62 2.42
C MET A 245 -11.76 -23.17 1.21
N ALA A 246 -11.46 -23.65 0.01
CA ALA A 246 -12.18 -23.34 -1.22
C ALA A 246 -13.31 -24.36 -1.44
N ASP A 247 -14.49 -23.88 -1.79
CA ASP A 247 -15.51 -24.75 -2.38
C ASP A 247 -15.01 -25.34 -3.71
N GLY A 248 -15.48 -26.54 -4.03
CA GLY A 248 -14.80 -27.56 -4.85
C GLY A 248 -14.34 -27.15 -6.26
N GLN A 249 -13.31 -27.85 -6.71
CA GLN A 249 -12.70 -27.78 -8.05
C GLN A 249 -13.68 -28.15 -9.19
N HIS A 250 -14.48 -27.23 -9.72
CA HIS A 250 -15.10 -27.37 -11.05
C HIS A 250 -15.03 -26.06 -11.87
N PRO A 251 -14.77 -26.11 -13.20
CA PRO A 251 -14.20 -24.99 -13.95
C PRO A 251 -15.18 -23.93 -14.46
N ASN A 252 -16.48 -24.05 -14.21
CA ASN A 252 -17.48 -23.09 -14.69
C ASN A 252 -18.44 -22.71 -13.55
N PHE A 253 -18.35 -21.46 -13.10
CA PHE A 253 -19.33 -20.72 -12.29
C PHE A 253 -19.51 -21.04 -10.80
N SER A 254 -19.62 -19.95 -10.01
CA SER A 254 -19.98 -19.81 -8.58
C SER A 254 -19.07 -20.47 -7.54
N GLN A 255 -18.16 -19.67 -6.97
CA GLN A 255 -17.10 -20.11 -6.06
C GLN A 255 -17.47 -20.01 -4.56
N PHE A 256 -18.72 -20.29 -4.20
CA PHE A 256 -19.19 -20.54 -2.81
C PHE A 256 -20.48 -21.40 -2.74
N ALA A 257 -20.77 -22.19 -3.79
CA ALA A 257 -22.03 -22.95 -3.94
C ALA A 257 -22.17 -24.19 -3.01
N GLY A 258 -21.75 -24.07 -1.75
CA GLY A 258 -22.16 -24.89 -0.63
C GLY A 258 -23.36 -24.28 0.10
N LYS A 259 -23.84 -24.98 1.15
CA LYS A 259 -24.94 -24.50 2.01
C LYS A 259 -24.71 -23.09 2.62
N THR A 260 -23.46 -22.62 2.63
CA THR A 260 -23.01 -21.30 3.09
C THR A 260 -23.43 -20.14 2.17
N ASP A 261 -23.53 -20.33 0.84
CA ASP A 261 -23.94 -19.25 -0.09
C ASP A 261 -25.34 -18.71 0.21
N LYS A 262 -26.25 -19.58 0.66
CA LYS A 262 -27.63 -19.19 0.98
C LYS A 262 -27.76 -18.32 2.24
N ALA A 263 -26.72 -18.20 3.07
CA ALA A 263 -26.71 -17.38 4.29
C ALA A 263 -25.78 -16.17 4.24
N MET A 264 -24.82 -16.10 3.31
CA MET A 264 -23.89 -14.97 3.25
C MET A 264 -24.58 -13.66 2.87
N GLU A 265 -25.39 -13.68 1.81
CA GLU A 265 -26.09 -12.47 1.36
C GLU A 265 -27.05 -11.91 2.43
N PRO A 266 -27.92 -12.73 3.08
CA PRO A 266 -28.74 -12.27 4.20
C PRO A 266 -27.94 -11.75 5.41
N SER A 267 -26.74 -12.30 5.66
CA SER A 267 -25.85 -11.80 6.72
C SER A 267 -25.34 -10.40 6.39
N ILE A 268 -24.94 -10.16 5.14
CA ILE A 268 -24.53 -8.84 4.66
C ILE A 268 -25.72 -7.87 4.71
N ASP A 269 -26.92 -8.28 4.29
CA ASP A 269 -28.15 -7.46 4.37
C ASP A 269 -28.40 -6.93 5.78
N LYS A 270 -28.32 -7.82 6.76
CA LYS A 270 -28.49 -7.50 8.17
C LYS A 270 -27.52 -6.41 8.62
N HIS A 271 -26.26 -6.45 8.18
CA HIS A 271 -25.26 -5.45 8.58
C HIS A 271 -25.34 -4.16 7.78
N VAL A 272 -25.71 -4.20 6.50
CA VAL A 272 -26.02 -2.99 5.73
C VAL A 272 -27.19 -2.27 6.39
N GLN A 273 -28.28 -2.98 6.72
CA GLN A 273 -29.42 -2.41 7.42
C GLN A 273 -29.04 -1.79 8.77
N LYS A 274 -28.19 -2.46 9.56
CA LYS A 274 -27.66 -1.90 10.82
C LYS A 274 -26.84 -0.65 10.59
N PHE A 275 -26.04 -0.60 9.53
CA PHE A 275 -25.23 0.58 9.21
C PHE A 275 -26.11 1.77 8.82
N LEU A 276 -27.12 1.56 7.96
CA LEU A 276 -28.12 2.59 7.63
C LEU A 276 -28.85 3.08 8.90
N THR A 277 -29.22 2.15 9.79
CA THR A 277 -29.89 2.46 11.06
C THR A 277 -29.00 3.29 11.98
N LEU A 278 -27.70 2.95 12.09
CA LEU A 278 -26.73 3.71 12.87
C LEU A 278 -26.64 5.16 12.37
N ILE A 279 -26.53 5.35 11.05
CA ILE A 279 -26.48 6.68 10.42
C ILE A 279 -27.74 7.48 10.78
N ARG A 280 -28.94 6.91 10.54
CA ARG A 280 -30.23 7.57 10.82
C ARG A 280 -30.40 7.96 12.28
N THR A 281 -30.01 7.08 13.19
CA THR A 281 -30.27 7.26 14.62
C THR A 281 -29.30 8.22 15.29
N LYS A 282 -28.01 8.21 14.89
CA LYS A 282 -26.96 8.98 15.59
C LYS A 282 -26.35 10.12 14.78
N TYR A 283 -26.28 10.01 13.46
CA TYR A 283 -25.45 10.88 12.61
C TYR A 283 -26.21 11.71 11.58
N LEU A 284 -27.55 11.58 11.54
CA LEU A 284 -28.36 12.39 10.64
C LEU A 284 -28.30 13.87 11.06
N SER A 285 -27.80 14.70 10.15
CA SER A 285 -27.81 16.14 10.25
C SER A 285 -29.11 16.70 9.67
N THR A 286 -29.60 17.78 10.26
CA THR A 286 -30.77 18.53 9.80
C THR A 286 -30.40 20.00 9.61
N SER A 287 -31.31 20.81 9.08
CA SER A 287 -31.12 22.26 8.94
C SER A 287 -30.83 22.98 10.27
N THR A 288 -31.12 22.35 11.42
CA THR A 288 -30.94 22.92 12.76
C THR A 288 -29.94 22.16 13.63
N SER A 289 -29.41 21.02 13.18
CA SER A 289 -28.51 20.19 13.96
C SER A 289 -27.47 19.53 13.06
N PHE A 290 -26.20 19.88 13.26
CA PHE A 290 -25.09 19.25 12.57
C PHE A 290 -24.49 18.13 13.42
N LYS A 291 -24.45 16.92 12.88
CA LYS A 291 -23.92 15.71 13.53
C LYS A 291 -22.91 15.03 12.61
N PRO A 292 -21.62 15.40 12.67
CA PRO A 292 -20.62 14.81 11.79
C PRO A 292 -20.38 13.35 12.12
N ILE A 293 -20.20 12.52 11.09
CA ILE A 293 -19.77 11.13 11.22
C ILE A 293 -18.31 11.00 10.78
N ASP A 294 -17.48 10.32 11.57
CA ASP A 294 -16.21 9.80 11.05
C ASP A 294 -16.49 8.54 10.24
N MET A 295 -16.68 8.74 8.94
CA MET A 295 -17.01 7.66 8.00
C MET A 295 -15.89 6.64 7.90
N ALA A 296 -14.63 7.04 8.12
CA ALA A 296 -13.52 6.10 8.08
C ALA A 296 -13.69 5.02 9.15
N ARG A 297 -14.00 5.40 10.40
CA ARG A 297 -14.18 4.44 11.49
C ARG A 297 -15.43 3.57 11.32
N ARG A 298 -16.57 4.18 10.94
CA ARG A 298 -17.84 3.43 10.84
C ARG A 298 -17.88 2.46 9.67
N VAL A 299 -17.18 2.75 8.57
CA VAL A 299 -17.00 1.78 7.47
C VAL A 299 -16.23 0.54 7.94
N THR A 300 -15.20 0.68 8.80
CA THR A 300 -14.54 -0.50 9.40
C THR A 300 -15.45 -1.22 10.38
N PHE A 301 -16.29 -0.52 11.14
CA PHE A 301 -17.27 -1.21 12.00
C PHE A 301 -18.23 -2.08 11.19
N PHE A 302 -18.66 -1.58 10.03
CA PHE A 302 -19.48 -2.34 9.09
C PHE A 302 -18.76 -3.60 8.59
N THR A 303 -17.58 -3.46 7.99
CA THR A 303 -16.87 -4.63 7.41
C THR A 303 -16.41 -5.62 8.49
N MET A 304 -16.09 -5.13 9.70
CA MET A 304 -15.78 -5.97 10.86
C MET A 304 -16.98 -6.83 11.27
N ASP A 305 -18.16 -6.24 11.43
CA ASP A 305 -19.36 -6.97 11.81
C ASP A 305 -19.77 -7.98 10.71
N VAL A 306 -19.60 -7.62 9.43
CA VAL A 306 -19.84 -8.54 8.30
C VAL A 306 -18.90 -9.74 8.37
N ILE A 307 -17.58 -9.53 8.39
CA ILE A 307 -16.64 -10.65 8.32
C ILE A 307 -16.71 -11.54 9.56
N THR A 308 -16.97 -10.96 10.74
CA THR A 308 -17.08 -11.75 11.98
C THR A 308 -18.37 -12.57 12.01
N ASP A 309 -19.49 -12.04 11.50
CA ASP A 309 -20.73 -12.82 11.35
C ASP A 309 -20.57 -13.94 10.31
N ILE A 310 -19.93 -13.68 9.17
CA ILE A 310 -19.68 -14.72 8.16
C ILE A 310 -18.67 -15.77 8.66
N ALA A 311 -17.63 -15.34 9.38
CA ALA A 311 -16.57 -16.23 9.83
C ALA A 311 -16.99 -17.10 11.02
N PHE A 312 -17.73 -16.51 11.97
CA PHE A 312 -18.03 -17.12 13.28
C PHE A 312 -19.53 -17.27 13.55
N GLY A 313 -20.40 -16.87 12.64
CA GLY A 313 -21.86 -16.89 12.84
C GLY A 313 -22.37 -15.86 13.86
N GLN A 314 -21.51 -14.93 14.28
CA GLN A 314 -21.87 -13.84 15.18
C GLN A 314 -20.99 -12.61 14.94
N PRO A 315 -21.58 -11.40 14.88
CA PRO A 315 -20.80 -10.16 14.75
C PRO A 315 -20.13 -9.79 16.07
N PHE A 316 -19.03 -9.05 16.01
CA PHE A 316 -18.44 -8.42 17.19
C PHE A 316 -19.33 -7.34 17.80
N GLY A 317 -20.18 -6.72 16.99
CA GLY A 317 -21.19 -5.76 17.42
C GLY A 317 -20.74 -4.30 17.33
N CYS A 318 -19.69 -3.99 16.56
CA CYS A 318 -19.13 -2.65 16.41
C CYS A 318 -20.17 -1.63 15.93
N LEU A 319 -21.08 -2.01 15.03
CA LEU A 319 -22.16 -1.11 14.56
C LEU A 319 -23.21 -0.85 15.65
N THR A 320 -23.51 -1.88 16.45
CA THR A 320 -24.56 -1.79 17.49
C THR A 320 -24.10 -0.91 18.64
N SER A 321 -22.86 -1.11 19.10
CA SER A 321 -22.27 -0.31 20.17
C SER A 321 -21.77 1.04 19.69
N ASP A 322 -21.47 1.18 18.39
CA ASP A 322 -20.78 2.34 17.79
C ASP A 322 -19.42 2.60 18.45
N THR A 323 -18.69 1.51 18.72
CA THR A 323 -17.39 1.51 19.37
C THR A 323 -16.45 0.51 18.72
N ASP A 324 -15.15 0.75 18.81
CA ASP A 324 -14.12 -0.19 18.38
C ASP A 324 -14.05 -1.37 19.36
N MET A 325 -14.82 -2.42 19.07
CA MET A 325 -14.86 -3.60 19.91
C MET A 325 -13.51 -4.31 19.92
N TYR A 326 -13.05 -4.67 21.12
CA TYR A 326 -11.74 -5.29 21.35
C TYR A 326 -10.53 -4.41 20.97
N GLU A 327 -10.73 -3.09 20.78
CA GLU A 327 -9.68 -2.14 20.39
C GLU A 327 -9.02 -2.52 19.04
N TYR A 328 -9.74 -3.20 18.15
CA TYR A 328 -9.19 -3.77 16.92
C TYR A 328 -8.47 -2.74 16.03
N ILE A 329 -9.08 -1.58 15.84
CA ILE A 329 -8.55 -0.55 14.93
C ILE A 329 -7.24 -0.01 15.47
N GLU A 330 -7.21 0.35 16.77
CA GLU A 330 -5.99 0.85 17.44
C GLU A 330 -4.85 -0.17 17.32
N LEU A 331 -5.16 -1.45 17.57
CA LEU A 331 -4.19 -2.53 17.47
C LEU A 331 -3.63 -2.75 16.07
N THR A 332 -4.50 -2.65 15.07
CA THR A 332 -4.10 -2.79 13.67
C THR A 332 -3.21 -1.63 13.23
N GLU A 333 -3.51 -0.41 13.69
CA GLU A 333 -2.70 0.78 13.41
C GLU A 333 -1.28 0.70 14.04
N GLU A 334 -1.13 0.05 15.18
CA GLU A 334 0.17 -0.22 15.80
C GLU A 334 0.93 -1.37 15.12
N MET A 335 0.22 -2.43 14.74
CA MET A 335 0.83 -3.67 14.24
C MET A 335 1.30 -3.56 12.78
N LEU A 336 0.53 -2.94 11.90
CA LEU A 336 0.84 -2.93 10.45
C LEU A 336 2.23 -2.35 10.13
N PRO A 337 2.69 -1.23 10.73
CA PRO A 337 4.05 -0.74 10.53
C PRO A 337 5.12 -1.75 10.97
N MET A 338 4.89 -2.44 12.09
CA MET A 338 5.81 -3.49 12.57
C MET A 338 5.88 -4.65 11.58
N MET A 339 4.73 -5.16 11.12
CA MET A 339 4.67 -6.23 10.13
C MET A 339 5.37 -5.82 8.83
N ALA A 340 5.18 -4.59 8.37
CA ALA A 340 5.86 -4.08 7.19
C ALA A 340 7.40 -4.08 7.36
N VAL A 341 7.91 -3.67 8.52
CA VAL A 341 9.34 -3.72 8.83
C VAL A 341 9.85 -5.16 8.86
N VAL A 342 9.15 -6.06 9.55
CA VAL A 342 9.50 -7.49 9.66
C VAL A 342 9.48 -8.16 8.28
N SER A 343 8.50 -7.86 7.43
CA SER A 343 8.39 -8.45 6.09
C SER A 343 9.45 -7.97 5.11
N ASN A 344 9.90 -6.71 5.22
CA ASN A 344 10.82 -6.12 4.24
C ASN A 344 12.29 -6.12 4.68
N ILE A 345 12.60 -6.20 5.97
CA ILE A 345 13.98 -6.18 6.46
C ILE A 345 14.42 -7.57 6.95
N PRO A 346 15.31 -8.28 6.21
CA PRO A 346 15.67 -9.67 6.52
C PRO A 346 16.22 -9.89 7.93
N LEU A 347 16.97 -8.92 8.46
CA LEU A 347 17.53 -9.00 9.82
C LEU A 347 16.43 -9.00 10.89
N PHE A 348 15.48 -8.08 10.79
CA PHE A 348 14.34 -8.01 11.71
C PHE A 348 13.46 -9.25 11.58
N ARG A 349 13.23 -9.74 10.36
CA ARG A 349 12.53 -11.01 10.17
C ARG A 349 13.22 -12.16 10.90
N LYS A 350 14.53 -12.34 10.70
CA LYS A 350 15.28 -13.43 11.33
C LYS A 350 15.23 -13.32 12.86
N LEU A 351 15.37 -12.11 13.38
CA LEU A 351 15.27 -11.83 14.80
C LEU A 351 13.87 -12.16 15.34
N PHE A 352 12.81 -11.66 14.69
CA PHE A 352 11.41 -11.89 15.09
C PHE A 352 11.01 -13.37 15.00
N MET A 353 11.47 -14.08 13.97
CA MET A 353 11.24 -15.52 13.80
C MET A 353 12.01 -16.39 14.81
N THR A 354 12.90 -15.81 15.60
CA THR A 354 13.60 -16.54 16.66
C THR A 354 12.63 -16.76 17.84
N SER A 355 12.49 -18.00 18.28
CA SER A 355 11.43 -18.44 19.20
C SER A 355 11.42 -17.74 20.57
N TRP A 356 12.57 -17.32 21.09
CA TRP A 356 12.64 -16.57 22.35
C TRP A 356 12.30 -15.08 22.17
N VAL A 357 12.66 -14.49 21.03
CA VAL A 357 12.36 -13.09 20.70
C VAL A 357 10.86 -12.92 20.45
N SER A 358 10.27 -13.79 19.64
CA SER A 358 8.82 -13.79 19.41
C SER A 358 8.05 -13.98 20.72
N LYS A 359 8.46 -14.87 21.61
CA LYS A 359 7.83 -15.03 22.93
C LYS A 359 7.98 -13.81 23.84
N LEU A 360 9.06 -13.04 23.69
CA LEU A 360 9.34 -11.85 24.50
C LEU A 360 8.59 -10.62 23.98
N LEU A 361 8.53 -10.44 22.65
CA LEU A 361 7.94 -9.27 22.00
C LEU A 361 6.46 -9.45 21.68
N PHE A 362 5.97 -10.67 21.53
CA PHE A 362 4.57 -10.92 21.20
C PHE A 362 3.73 -11.02 22.48
N PRO A 363 2.68 -10.19 22.62
CA PRO A 363 1.81 -10.23 23.79
C PRO A 363 1.18 -11.62 23.99
N SER A 364 1.09 -12.05 25.25
CA SER A 364 0.38 -13.28 25.60
C SER A 364 -1.07 -13.21 25.16
N ASP A 365 -1.62 -14.35 24.76
CA ASP A 365 -3.05 -14.58 24.52
C ASP A 365 -3.95 -14.31 25.75
N LYS A 366 -3.36 -14.15 26.94
CA LYS A 366 -4.03 -13.72 28.18
C LYS A 366 -3.99 -12.22 28.42
N SER A 367 -3.39 -11.45 27.51
CA SER A 367 -3.32 -10.00 27.63
C SER A 367 -4.72 -9.39 27.50
N GLU A 368 -5.09 -8.50 28.42
CA GLU A 368 -6.40 -7.82 28.42
C GLU A 368 -6.54 -6.75 27.32
N LYS A 369 -5.41 -6.42 26.68
CA LYS A 369 -5.24 -5.46 25.58
C LYS A 369 -4.33 -6.05 24.51
N GLY A 370 -4.19 -5.41 23.36
CA GLY A 370 -3.19 -5.86 22.38
C GLY A 370 -3.70 -6.94 21.43
N ILE A 371 -2.83 -7.33 20.49
CA ILE A 371 -3.00 -8.56 19.68
C ILE A 371 -3.23 -9.82 20.52
N GLY A 372 -2.73 -9.83 21.76
CA GLY A 372 -2.99 -10.91 22.73
C GLY A 372 -4.48 -11.12 23.00
N LYS A 373 -5.26 -10.04 23.15
CA LYS A 373 -6.73 -10.09 23.35
C LYS A 373 -7.43 -10.68 22.12
N MET A 374 -7.03 -10.25 20.92
CA MET A 374 -7.58 -10.76 19.65
C MET A 374 -7.27 -12.26 19.45
N VAL A 375 -6.03 -12.68 19.76
CA VAL A 375 -5.64 -14.09 19.74
C VAL A 375 -6.44 -14.88 20.78
N GLY A 376 -6.63 -14.34 21.99
CA GLY A 376 -7.44 -14.94 23.05
C GLY A 376 -8.90 -15.14 22.60
N VAL A 377 -9.53 -14.11 22.05
CA VAL A 377 -10.90 -14.18 21.51
C VAL A 377 -10.99 -15.23 20.39
N ALA A 378 -10.07 -15.22 19.42
CA ALA A 378 -10.05 -16.21 18.35
C ALA A 378 -9.88 -17.64 18.89
N LYS A 379 -8.97 -17.85 19.86
CA LYS A 379 -8.79 -19.15 20.52
C LYS A 379 -10.05 -19.60 21.25
N ASP A 380 -10.67 -18.72 22.03
CA ASP A 380 -11.89 -19.04 22.79
C ASP A 380 -13.04 -19.42 21.86
N LEU A 381 -13.21 -18.70 20.75
CA LEU A 381 -14.24 -18.98 19.74
C LEU A 381 -13.98 -20.34 19.06
N VAL A 382 -12.75 -20.59 18.64
CA VAL A 382 -12.35 -21.85 18.00
C VAL A 382 -12.49 -23.01 18.97
N GLN A 383 -11.98 -22.89 20.20
CA GLN A 383 -11.99 -23.98 21.19
C GLN A 383 -13.40 -24.42 21.56
N LYS A 384 -14.29 -23.47 21.83
CA LYS A 384 -15.68 -23.77 22.21
C LYS A 384 -16.39 -24.61 21.14
N ARG A 385 -16.15 -24.32 19.87
CA ARG A 385 -16.78 -25.03 18.74
C ARG A 385 -16.05 -26.28 18.32
N TYR A 386 -14.72 -26.25 18.30
CA TYR A 386 -13.90 -27.40 17.90
C TYR A 386 -14.04 -28.55 18.90
N ALA A 387 -14.01 -28.28 20.22
CA ALA A 387 -14.11 -29.30 21.26
C ALA A 387 -15.43 -30.08 21.19
N LYS A 388 -16.50 -29.42 20.77
CA LYS A 388 -17.84 -30.02 20.63
C LYS A 388 -18.17 -30.50 19.23
N LYS A 389 -17.29 -30.26 18.25
CA LYS A 389 -17.56 -30.46 16.81
C LYS A 389 -18.89 -29.85 16.37
N GLU A 390 -19.19 -28.64 16.86
CA GLU A 390 -20.39 -27.89 16.48
C GLU A 390 -20.26 -27.42 15.01
N ILE A 391 -20.78 -28.22 14.07
CA ILE A 391 -20.70 -28.00 12.61
C ILE A 391 -22.02 -27.59 11.96
N ASP A 392 -23.09 -27.44 12.75
CA ASP A 392 -24.43 -27.14 12.22
C ASP A 392 -24.66 -25.66 11.89
N HIS A 393 -23.66 -24.80 12.10
CA HIS A 393 -23.72 -23.38 11.75
C HIS A 393 -23.36 -23.15 10.28
N GLN A 394 -24.02 -22.17 9.65
CA GLN A 394 -23.74 -21.74 8.27
C GLN A 394 -22.66 -20.65 8.24
N ASP A 395 -21.46 -20.96 8.74
CA ASP A 395 -20.31 -20.05 8.78
C ASP A 395 -18.99 -20.72 8.36
N MET A 396 -17.95 -19.89 8.16
CA MET A 396 -16.64 -20.37 7.70
C MET A 396 -15.99 -21.32 8.71
N LEU A 397 -16.11 -21.05 10.01
CA LEU A 397 -15.49 -21.86 11.06
C LEU A 397 -16.06 -23.28 11.06
N SER A 398 -17.38 -23.47 11.02
CA SER A 398 -17.99 -24.80 10.93
C SER A 398 -17.62 -25.52 9.63
N SER A 399 -17.54 -24.80 8.50
CA SER A 399 -17.04 -25.36 7.24
C SER A 399 -15.60 -25.87 7.36
N PHE A 400 -14.70 -25.08 7.94
CA PHE A 400 -13.29 -25.44 8.12
C PHE A 400 -13.11 -26.63 9.07
N ILE A 401 -13.88 -26.70 10.16
CA ILE A 401 -13.91 -27.85 11.07
C ILE A 401 -14.33 -29.12 10.31
N SER A 402 -15.40 -29.03 9.52
CA SER A 402 -15.92 -30.18 8.75
C SER A 402 -14.91 -30.76 7.73
N ARG A 403 -13.95 -29.94 7.29
CA ARG A 403 -12.92 -30.29 6.31
C ARG A 403 -11.56 -30.65 6.93
N GLY A 404 -11.54 -30.82 8.26
CA GLY A 404 -10.41 -31.35 8.98
C GLY A 404 -9.24 -30.37 9.16
N LEU A 405 -9.52 -29.06 9.19
CA LEU A 405 -8.51 -28.12 9.71
C LEU A 405 -8.27 -28.41 11.18
N THR A 406 -7.00 -28.37 11.59
CA THR A 406 -6.62 -28.56 12.99
C THR A 406 -7.04 -27.34 13.81
N GLU A 407 -7.22 -27.50 15.12
CA GLU A 407 -7.52 -26.38 16.03
C GLU A 407 -6.52 -25.23 15.87
N GLN A 408 -5.23 -25.56 15.76
CA GLN A 408 -4.19 -24.56 15.51
C GLN A 408 -4.46 -23.83 14.19
N ASP A 409 -4.62 -24.55 13.08
CA ASP A 409 -4.87 -23.94 11.78
C ASP A 409 -6.10 -23.04 11.80
N LEU A 410 -7.18 -23.46 12.46
CA LEU A 410 -8.40 -22.67 12.62
C LEU A 410 -8.14 -21.33 13.32
N VAL A 411 -7.31 -21.28 14.37
CA VAL A 411 -6.94 -20.02 15.03
C VAL A 411 -6.20 -19.10 14.06
N ALA A 412 -5.23 -19.61 13.31
CA ALA A 412 -4.45 -18.82 12.35
C ALA A 412 -5.31 -18.31 11.19
N GLU A 413 -6.20 -19.15 10.65
CA GLU A 413 -7.12 -18.74 9.59
C GLU A 413 -8.21 -17.77 10.09
N SER A 414 -8.62 -17.88 11.35
CA SER A 414 -9.59 -16.95 11.96
C SER A 414 -9.02 -15.55 12.09
N LEU A 415 -7.79 -15.43 12.59
CA LEU A 415 -7.09 -14.14 12.69
C LEU A 415 -6.84 -13.53 11.30
N LEU A 416 -6.45 -14.35 10.33
CA LEU A 416 -6.32 -13.90 8.94
C LEU A 416 -7.66 -13.41 8.39
N SER A 417 -8.75 -14.13 8.61
CA SER A 417 -10.08 -13.78 8.08
C SER A 417 -10.54 -12.42 8.61
N ILE A 418 -10.41 -12.18 9.92
CA ILE A 418 -10.74 -10.90 10.55
C ILE A 418 -9.96 -9.76 9.89
N MET A 419 -8.63 -9.91 9.75
CA MET A 419 -7.79 -8.86 9.19
C MET A 419 -8.01 -8.65 7.69
N ALA A 420 -8.11 -9.73 6.92
CA ALA A 420 -8.25 -9.65 5.47
C ALA A 420 -9.61 -9.10 5.05
N GLY A 421 -10.71 -9.51 5.70
CA GLY A 421 -12.06 -9.09 5.33
C GLY A 421 -12.48 -7.73 5.87
N SER A 422 -11.94 -7.29 7.01
CA SER A 422 -12.33 -5.99 7.58
C SER A 422 -11.64 -4.81 6.89
N ASP A 423 -10.32 -4.79 6.83
CA ASP A 423 -9.56 -3.60 6.44
C ASP A 423 -9.54 -3.35 4.92
N THR A 424 -9.53 -4.41 4.11
CA THR A 424 -9.41 -4.28 2.64
C THR A 424 -10.69 -3.74 2.01
N THR A 425 -11.85 -4.32 2.32
CA THR A 425 -13.16 -3.81 1.87
C THR A 425 -13.40 -2.41 2.42
N ALA A 426 -13.03 -2.13 3.68
CA ALA A 426 -13.22 -0.81 4.27
C ALA A 426 -12.42 0.28 3.53
N THR A 427 -11.19 -0.04 3.12
CA THR A 427 -10.36 0.86 2.31
C THR A 427 -11.04 1.20 0.98
N ALA A 428 -11.57 0.21 0.27
CA ALA A 428 -12.26 0.40 -0.99
C ALA A 428 -13.54 1.25 -0.82
N LEU A 429 -14.38 0.93 0.17
CA LEU A 429 -15.59 1.70 0.48
C LEU A 429 -15.29 3.16 0.78
N ARG A 430 -14.31 3.44 1.64
CA ARG A 430 -13.91 4.83 1.96
C ARG A 430 -13.44 5.57 0.72
N ALA A 431 -12.62 4.94 -0.11
CA ALA A 431 -12.13 5.55 -1.35
C ALA A 431 -13.28 5.91 -2.29
N ILE A 432 -14.20 4.97 -2.51
CA ILE A 432 -15.37 5.19 -3.37
C ILE A 432 -16.23 6.33 -2.80
N ILE A 433 -16.58 6.28 -1.51
CA ILE A 433 -17.38 7.33 -0.86
C ILE A 433 -16.70 8.69 -1.01
N LEU A 434 -15.38 8.78 -0.73
CA LEU A 434 -14.67 10.05 -0.84
C LEU A 434 -14.70 10.60 -2.28
N HIS A 435 -14.36 9.76 -3.27
CA HIS A 435 -14.28 10.22 -4.65
C HIS A 435 -15.65 10.57 -5.22
N VAL A 436 -16.70 9.79 -4.93
CA VAL A 436 -18.06 10.12 -5.37
C VAL A 436 -18.51 11.44 -4.73
N THR A 437 -18.33 11.63 -3.43
CA THR A 437 -18.82 12.81 -2.70
C THR A 437 -18.07 14.10 -3.01
N THR A 438 -16.85 14.01 -3.54
CA THR A 438 -16.04 15.16 -3.94
C THR A 438 -16.14 15.49 -5.43
N HIS A 439 -16.86 14.69 -6.23
CA HIS A 439 -17.04 14.88 -7.67
C HIS A 439 -18.52 14.96 -8.03
N ALA A 440 -19.05 16.18 -8.10
CA ALA A 440 -20.47 16.43 -8.34
C ALA A 440 -21.02 15.72 -9.59
N SER A 441 -20.28 15.71 -10.71
CA SER A 441 -20.71 15.03 -11.94
C SER A 441 -20.85 13.52 -11.77
N ILE A 442 -19.99 12.91 -10.96
CA ILE A 442 -20.01 11.46 -10.69
C ILE A 442 -21.15 11.12 -9.74
N LEU A 443 -21.31 11.90 -8.67
CA LEU A 443 -22.43 11.76 -7.74
C LEU A 443 -23.77 11.85 -8.47
N SER A 444 -23.97 12.87 -9.31
CA SER A 444 -25.22 13.04 -10.06
C SER A 444 -25.52 11.89 -11.01
N LYS A 445 -24.50 11.34 -11.70
CA LYS A 445 -24.69 10.19 -12.60
C LYS A 445 -25.00 8.90 -11.84
N LEU A 446 -24.29 8.65 -10.73
CA LEU A 446 -24.55 7.50 -9.87
C LEU A 446 -25.97 7.55 -9.30
N GLN A 447 -26.38 8.70 -8.76
CA GLN A 447 -27.73 8.89 -8.24
C GLN A 447 -28.79 8.76 -9.34
N ALA A 448 -28.57 9.32 -10.53
CA ALA A 448 -29.50 9.19 -11.64
C ALA A 448 -29.69 7.73 -12.11
N GLU A 449 -28.62 6.93 -12.14
CA GLU A 449 -28.71 5.51 -12.44
C GLU A 449 -29.52 4.76 -11.38
N ILE A 450 -29.21 5.00 -10.09
CA ILE A 450 -29.94 4.41 -8.96
C ILE A 450 -31.43 4.79 -9.02
N ASP A 451 -31.74 6.07 -9.23
CA ASP A 451 -33.13 6.55 -9.32
C ASP A 451 -33.87 5.90 -10.49
N THR A 452 -33.23 5.81 -11.65
CA THR A 452 -33.80 5.17 -12.84
C THR A 452 -34.14 3.70 -12.56
N PHE A 453 -33.25 3.00 -11.86
CA PHE A 453 -33.46 1.61 -11.47
C PHE A 453 -34.59 1.46 -10.44
N VAL A 454 -34.65 2.33 -9.42
CA VAL A 454 -35.67 2.27 -8.36
C VAL A 454 -37.06 2.63 -8.88
N LEU A 455 -37.16 3.61 -9.78
CA LEU A 455 -38.43 4.07 -10.36
C LEU A 455 -38.94 3.23 -11.52
N SER A 456 -38.11 2.33 -12.06
CA SER A 456 -38.51 1.48 -13.19
C SER A 456 -39.71 0.61 -12.81
N SER A 457 -40.71 0.53 -13.70
CA SER A 457 -41.89 -0.33 -13.51
C SER A 457 -41.54 -1.82 -13.43
N ASP A 458 -40.38 -2.20 -13.99
CA ASP A 458 -39.86 -3.57 -13.97
C ASP A 458 -38.90 -3.82 -12.79
N SER A 459 -38.67 -2.80 -11.95
CA SER A 459 -37.79 -2.90 -10.79
C SER A 459 -38.33 -3.91 -9.78
N LYS A 460 -37.43 -4.77 -9.28
CA LYS A 460 -37.73 -5.74 -8.20
C LYS A 460 -37.24 -5.26 -6.85
N TYR A 461 -36.75 -4.03 -6.76
CA TYR A 461 -36.26 -3.44 -5.54
C TYR A 461 -37.42 -3.00 -4.64
N ASP A 462 -37.44 -3.49 -3.41
CA ASP A 462 -38.33 -3.00 -2.36
C ASP A 462 -37.55 -2.04 -1.45
N PRO A 463 -37.92 -0.75 -1.37
CA PRO A 463 -37.27 0.25 -0.51
C PRO A 463 -37.28 -0.07 1.00
N GLN A 464 -38.01 -1.09 1.45
CA GLN A 464 -37.99 -1.58 2.83
C GLN A 464 -36.94 -2.68 3.05
N THR A 465 -36.29 -3.13 1.98
CA THR A 465 -35.30 -4.19 1.99
C THR A 465 -33.96 -3.69 1.44
N ILE A 466 -32.91 -4.49 1.62
CA ILE A 466 -31.61 -4.22 1.02
C ILE A 466 -31.59 -4.80 -0.40
N ILE A 467 -30.98 -4.08 -1.34
CA ILE A 467 -30.82 -4.53 -2.73
C ILE A 467 -30.18 -5.92 -2.82
N LYS A 468 -30.68 -6.75 -3.74
CA LYS A 468 -30.04 -8.03 -4.08
C LYS A 468 -28.74 -7.78 -4.84
N ASP A 469 -27.70 -8.55 -4.54
CA ASP A 469 -26.42 -8.44 -5.22
C ASP A 469 -26.52 -8.70 -6.74
N SER A 470 -27.47 -9.56 -7.16
CA SER A 470 -27.76 -9.76 -8.59
C SER A 470 -28.19 -8.47 -9.28
N ASP A 471 -29.05 -7.70 -8.63
CA ASP A 471 -29.66 -6.52 -9.22
C ASP A 471 -28.66 -5.34 -9.16
N ALA A 472 -27.86 -5.27 -8.10
CA ALA A 472 -26.78 -4.30 -7.96
C ALA A 472 -25.69 -4.45 -9.04
N LYS A 473 -25.49 -5.66 -9.59
CA LYS A 473 -24.52 -5.90 -10.68
C LYS A 473 -24.98 -5.33 -12.03
N ASP A 474 -26.27 -5.10 -12.21
CA ASP A 474 -26.84 -4.57 -13.46
C ASP A 474 -26.68 -3.03 -13.57
N LEU A 475 -26.29 -2.36 -12.48
CA LEU A 475 -26.03 -0.92 -12.42
C LEU A 475 -24.64 -0.60 -12.97
N LEU A 476 -24.52 -0.43 -14.28
CA LEU A 476 -23.25 -0.34 -15.00
C LEU A 476 -22.37 0.83 -14.55
N TYR A 477 -22.94 2.01 -14.30
CA TYR A 477 -22.19 3.16 -13.82
C TYR A 477 -21.72 2.96 -12.38
N MET A 478 -22.53 2.35 -11.51
CA MET A 478 -22.09 1.94 -10.17
C MET A 478 -20.95 0.91 -10.22
N GLN A 479 -21.02 -0.09 -11.10
CA GLN A 479 -19.93 -1.04 -11.30
C GLN A 479 -18.65 -0.34 -11.77
N ALA A 480 -18.77 0.62 -12.67
CA ALA A 480 -17.67 1.47 -13.12
C ALA A 480 -17.07 2.31 -11.97
N VAL A 481 -17.91 2.88 -11.09
CA VAL A 481 -17.47 3.62 -9.90
C VAL A 481 -16.71 2.72 -8.92
N ILE A 482 -17.19 1.50 -8.67
CA ILE A 482 -16.53 0.54 -7.78
C ILE A 482 -15.16 0.13 -8.35
N ARG A 483 -15.10 -0.20 -9.65
CA ARG A 483 -13.83 -0.53 -10.33
C ARG A 483 -12.84 0.64 -10.26
N GLU A 484 -13.30 1.86 -10.49
CA GLU A 484 -12.46 3.05 -10.39
C GLU A 484 -11.95 3.30 -8.97
N GLY A 485 -12.75 3.00 -7.95
CA GLY A 485 -12.34 3.02 -6.55
C GLY A 485 -11.21 2.04 -6.25
N LEU A 486 -11.36 0.78 -6.67
CA LEU A 486 -10.34 -0.25 -6.52
C LEU A 486 -9.06 0.06 -7.29
N ARG A 487 -9.16 0.77 -8.42
CA ARG A 487 -8.02 1.21 -9.22
C ARG A 487 -7.27 2.38 -8.56
N ILE A 488 -7.99 3.45 -8.21
CA ILE A 488 -7.36 4.65 -7.63
C ILE A 488 -6.75 4.36 -6.26
N LEU A 489 -7.43 3.59 -5.41
CA LEU A 489 -6.91 3.23 -4.08
C LEU A 489 -6.89 1.71 -3.91
N PRO A 490 -5.88 1.01 -4.47
CA PRO A 490 -5.76 -0.43 -4.30
C PRO A 490 -5.61 -0.78 -2.81
N PRO A 491 -6.48 -1.64 -2.24
CA PRO A 491 -6.49 -1.90 -0.80
C PRO A 491 -5.20 -2.53 -0.26
N VAL A 492 -4.51 -3.33 -1.08
CA VAL A 492 -3.26 -4.01 -0.73
C VAL A 492 -2.12 -3.51 -1.59
N THR A 493 -1.10 -2.95 -0.96
CA THR A 493 0.10 -2.40 -1.63
C THR A 493 1.41 -3.01 -1.12
N GLY A 494 1.32 -4.07 -0.32
CA GLY A 494 2.48 -4.85 0.10
C GLY A 494 3.21 -5.47 -1.10
N VAL A 495 4.55 -5.60 -1.00
CA VAL A 495 5.40 -6.03 -2.13
C VAL A 495 5.14 -7.47 -2.56
N MET A 496 4.60 -8.34 -1.69
CA MET A 496 4.11 -9.69 -2.04
C MET A 496 5.07 -10.53 -2.90
N THR A 497 6.35 -10.53 -2.55
CA THR A 497 7.41 -11.10 -3.40
C THR A 497 7.23 -12.59 -3.69
N LYS A 498 7.40 -12.97 -4.96
CA LYS A 498 7.60 -14.37 -5.40
C LYS A 498 9.08 -14.64 -5.59
N VAL A 499 9.48 -15.90 -5.63
CA VAL A 499 10.84 -16.30 -5.96
C VAL A 499 10.84 -17.14 -7.23
N ALA A 500 11.74 -16.80 -8.15
CA ALA A 500 11.97 -17.51 -9.40
C ALA A 500 12.43 -18.95 -9.14
N PRO A 501 12.07 -19.90 -10.03
CA PRO A 501 12.45 -21.29 -9.87
C PRO A 501 13.98 -21.48 -9.96
N PRO A 502 14.54 -22.60 -9.46
CA PRO A 502 15.99 -22.82 -9.43
C PRO A 502 16.71 -22.65 -10.77
N GLU A 503 16.07 -23.05 -11.86
CA GLU A 503 16.54 -22.93 -13.23
C GLU A 503 16.48 -21.49 -13.80
N GLY A 504 15.86 -20.55 -13.08
CA GLY A 504 15.56 -19.20 -13.57
C GLY A 504 14.31 -19.16 -14.46
N ASP A 505 13.96 -17.98 -14.94
CA ASP A 505 12.85 -17.78 -15.87
C ASP A 505 13.23 -16.75 -16.93
N THR A 506 13.03 -17.10 -18.20
CA THR A 506 13.20 -16.18 -19.31
C THR A 506 11.84 -15.61 -19.69
N VAL A 507 11.75 -14.28 -19.71
CA VAL A 507 10.51 -13.54 -19.92
C VAL A 507 10.71 -12.46 -20.96
N GLU A 508 9.80 -12.39 -21.93
CA GLU A 508 9.73 -11.29 -22.89
C GLU A 508 8.89 -10.17 -22.27
N MET A 509 9.45 -8.97 -22.16
CA MET A 509 8.72 -7.80 -21.67
C MET A 509 9.31 -6.50 -22.19
N ASP A 510 8.49 -5.46 -22.17
CA ASP A 510 8.95 -4.09 -22.32
C ASP A 510 9.62 -3.64 -21.03
N LEU A 511 10.92 -3.88 -20.89
CA LEU A 511 11.64 -3.63 -19.64
C LEU A 511 11.57 -2.15 -19.22
N HIS A 512 11.60 -1.24 -20.20
CA HIS A 512 11.78 0.19 -19.98
C HIS A 512 10.50 1.01 -20.19
N GLY A 513 9.41 0.40 -20.65
CA GLY A 513 8.18 1.11 -21.01
C GLY A 513 8.28 1.87 -22.34
N THR A 514 9.19 1.46 -23.22
CA THR A 514 9.47 2.10 -24.53
C THR A 514 8.65 1.51 -25.67
N GLY A 515 7.96 0.41 -25.44
CA GLY A 515 7.29 -0.42 -26.45
C GLY A 515 8.21 -1.47 -27.10
N GLU A 516 9.49 -1.50 -26.75
CA GLU A 516 10.43 -2.51 -27.27
C GLU A 516 10.43 -3.75 -26.37
N ILE A 517 10.11 -4.90 -26.94
CA ILE A 517 10.09 -6.18 -26.20
C ILE A 517 11.49 -6.79 -26.21
N GLU A 518 12.01 -7.07 -25.02
CA GLU A 518 13.32 -7.67 -24.82
C GLU A 518 13.19 -9.00 -24.06
N GLU A 519 14.09 -9.94 -24.37
CA GLU A 519 14.21 -11.18 -23.62
C GLU A 519 15.03 -10.94 -22.35
N ILE A 520 14.39 -11.09 -21.19
CA ILE A 520 15.00 -10.88 -19.89
C ILE A 520 15.11 -12.22 -19.16
N PHE A 521 16.32 -12.61 -18.78
CA PHE A 521 16.55 -13.75 -17.91
C PHE A 521 16.52 -13.34 -16.43
N ILE A 522 15.57 -13.87 -15.67
CA ILE A 522 15.47 -13.73 -14.22
C ILE A 522 16.19 -14.93 -13.59
N PRO A 523 17.35 -14.73 -12.93
CA PRO A 523 18.11 -15.83 -12.37
C PRO A 523 17.34 -16.57 -11.27
N GLY A 524 17.60 -17.87 -11.13
CA GLY A 524 16.94 -18.69 -10.12
C GLY A 524 17.20 -18.20 -8.70
N GLY A 525 16.18 -18.24 -7.85
CA GLY A 525 16.25 -17.69 -6.50
C GLY A 525 16.08 -16.16 -6.41
N THR A 526 15.95 -15.45 -7.54
CA THR A 526 15.61 -14.02 -7.55
C THR A 526 14.21 -13.78 -7.02
N LYS A 527 14.05 -12.80 -6.12
CA LYS A 527 12.73 -12.38 -5.64
C LYS A 527 12.15 -11.32 -6.55
N VAL A 528 10.87 -11.40 -6.86
CA VAL A 528 10.15 -10.40 -7.68
C VAL A 528 8.91 -9.95 -6.92
N GLY A 529 8.90 -8.68 -6.55
CA GLY A 529 7.81 -7.98 -5.88
C GLY A 529 6.83 -7.33 -6.86
N ILE A 530 5.65 -6.99 -6.35
CA ILE A 530 4.56 -6.39 -7.10
C ILE A 530 4.38 -4.93 -6.66
N ALA A 531 4.49 -3.99 -7.58
CA ALA A 531 4.19 -2.58 -7.34
C ALA A 531 2.73 -2.28 -7.68
N GLN A 532 1.79 -2.77 -6.85
CA GLN A 532 0.35 -2.64 -7.09
C GLN A 532 -0.09 -1.19 -7.34
N TRP A 533 0.44 -0.24 -6.56
CA TRP A 533 0.14 1.19 -6.72
C TRP A 533 0.53 1.74 -8.12
N GLY A 534 1.67 1.31 -8.64
CA GLY A 534 2.18 1.74 -9.95
C GLY A 534 1.38 1.13 -11.10
N ILE A 535 1.03 -0.16 -10.99
CA ILE A 535 0.24 -0.87 -12.00
C ILE A 535 -1.12 -0.20 -12.20
N GLN A 536 -1.82 0.10 -11.10
CA GLN A 536 -3.15 0.72 -11.14
C GLN A 536 -3.13 2.19 -11.63
N ARG A 537 -1.94 2.77 -11.85
CA ARG A 537 -1.72 4.13 -12.38
C ARG A 537 -0.93 4.13 -13.70
N SER A 538 -0.73 2.96 -14.31
CA SER A 538 -0.01 2.87 -15.57
C SER A 538 -0.76 3.63 -16.66
N LYS A 539 -0.14 4.66 -17.23
CA LYS A 539 -0.70 5.41 -18.36
C LYS A 539 -0.82 4.57 -19.63
N ALA A 540 0.03 3.55 -19.79
CA ALA A 540 -0.09 2.58 -20.87
C ALA A 540 -1.34 1.68 -20.75
N ILE A 541 -1.90 1.54 -19.54
CA ILE A 541 -3.09 0.71 -19.30
C ILE A 541 -4.34 1.59 -19.18
N PHE A 542 -4.25 2.71 -18.48
CA PHE A 542 -5.40 3.55 -18.13
C PHE A 542 -5.39 4.91 -18.84
N GLY A 543 -4.50 5.14 -19.80
CA GLY A 543 -4.40 6.40 -20.54
C GLY A 543 -3.73 7.53 -19.74
N ASP A 544 -3.56 8.68 -20.40
CA ASP A 544 -2.84 9.83 -19.84
C ASP A 544 -3.44 10.38 -18.54
N ASP A 545 -4.73 10.17 -18.34
CA ASP A 545 -5.51 10.58 -17.19
C ASP A 545 -5.60 9.52 -16.09
N ALA A 546 -4.67 8.56 -16.04
CA ALA A 546 -4.61 7.49 -15.04
C ALA A 546 -4.64 7.99 -13.57
N GLU A 547 -4.27 9.25 -13.31
CA GLU A 547 -4.35 9.82 -11.95
C GLU A 547 -5.75 10.38 -11.60
N LEU A 548 -6.65 10.54 -12.58
CA LEU A 548 -8.00 11.03 -12.36
C LEU A 548 -8.95 9.89 -12.01
N PHE A 549 -9.87 10.13 -11.08
CA PHE A 549 -11.00 9.23 -10.81
C PHE A 549 -12.09 9.48 -11.86
N ARG A 550 -12.15 8.63 -12.90
CA ARG A 550 -13.06 8.76 -14.05
C ARG A 550 -13.77 7.44 -14.36
N PRO A 551 -14.93 7.15 -13.74
CA PRO A 551 -15.71 5.93 -14.00
C PRO A 551 -16.05 5.71 -15.48
N GLU A 552 -16.19 6.77 -16.27
CA GLU A 552 -16.51 6.69 -17.70
C GLU A 552 -15.47 5.91 -18.51
N ARG A 553 -14.25 5.67 -17.99
CA ARG A 553 -13.26 4.81 -18.66
C ARG A 553 -13.73 3.37 -18.85
N TRP A 554 -14.65 2.91 -18.00
CA TRP A 554 -15.18 1.54 -18.02
C TRP A 554 -16.36 1.40 -18.99
N LEU A 555 -16.82 2.51 -19.58
CA LEU A 555 -18.04 2.60 -20.38
C LEU A 555 -17.75 3.08 -21.81
N ILE A 556 -16.54 2.82 -22.30
CA ILE A 556 -16.15 3.11 -23.70
C ILE A 556 -16.64 1.98 -24.62
N ASP A 557 -16.78 2.27 -25.91
CA ASP A 557 -17.26 1.30 -26.90
C ASP A 557 -16.26 0.15 -27.16
N ASP A 558 -14.96 0.38 -26.89
CA ASP A 558 -13.90 -0.62 -27.06
C ASP A 558 -13.92 -1.65 -25.92
N GLN A 559 -14.67 -2.74 -26.13
CA GLN A 559 -14.82 -3.81 -25.15
C GLN A 559 -13.54 -4.62 -24.91
N GLU A 560 -12.62 -4.67 -25.88
CA GLU A 560 -11.33 -5.36 -25.68
C GLU A 560 -10.47 -4.56 -24.70
N GLU A 561 -10.45 -3.24 -24.84
CA GLU A 561 -9.75 -2.34 -23.94
C GLU A 561 -10.36 -2.33 -22.53
N VAL A 562 -11.70 -2.31 -22.42
CA VAL A 562 -12.39 -2.45 -21.13
C VAL A 562 -12.00 -3.76 -20.46
N THR A 563 -12.06 -4.88 -21.19
CA THR A 563 -11.67 -6.20 -20.67
C THR A 563 -10.20 -6.24 -20.23
N ARG A 564 -9.30 -5.56 -20.96
CA ARG A 564 -7.88 -5.44 -20.61
C ARG A 564 -7.72 -4.70 -19.28
N MET A 565 -8.34 -3.54 -19.13
CA MET A 565 -8.29 -2.75 -17.89
C MET A 565 -8.91 -3.51 -16.70
N GLU A 566 -10.02 -4.22 -16.91
CA GLU A 566 -10.69 -5.01 -15.88
C GLU A 566 -9.78 -6.11 -15.33
N LYS A 567 -9.10 -6.85 -16.21
CA LYS A 567 -8.14 -7.89 -15.82
C LYS A 567 -7.01 -7.32 -14.94
N VAL A 568 -6.58 -6.09 -15.20
CA VAL A 568 -5.53 -5.41 -14.42
C VAL A 568 -6.05 -4.95 -13.07
N VAL A 569 -7.24 -4.38 -12.99
CA VAL A 569 -7.86 -4.01 -11.70
C VAL A 569 -8.15 -5.26 -10.85
N ASP A 570 -8.55 -6.36 -11.48
CA ASP A 570 -8.80 -7.63 -10.81
C ASP A 570 -7.53 -8.23 -10.16
N LEU A 571 -6.33 -7.80 -10.55
CA LEU A 571 -5.10 -8.16 -9.85
C LEU A 571 -5.06 -7.65 -8.39
N ASN A 572 -5.93 -6.71 -8.00
CA ASN A 572 -6.16 -6.38 -6.58
C ASN A 572 -6.59 -7.59 -5.75
N PHE A 573 -7.22 -8.58 -6.39
CA PHE A 573 -7.60 -9.84 -5.78
C PHE A 573 -6.59 -10.96 -6.07
N GLY A 574 -5.39 -10.65 -6.56
CA GLY A 574 -4.40 -11.65 -6.97
C GLY A 574 -4.85 -12.47 -8.19
N TYR A 575 -4.11 -13.53 -8.49
CA TYR A 575 -4.37 -14.35 -9.67
C TYR A 575 -4.05 -15.83 -9.42
N GLY A 576 -4.66 -16.72 -10.22
CA GLY A 576 -4.36 -18.15 -10.26
C GLY A 576 -4.37 -18.83 -8.89
N LYS A 577 -3.29 -19.56 -8.57
CA LYS A 577 -3.22 -20.36 -7.33
C LYS A 577 -3.21 -19.52 -6.05
N TYR A 578 -2.98 -18.21 -6.14
CA TYR A 578 -2.93 -17.29 -5.00
C TYR A 578 -4.07 -16.26 -5.01
N GLN A 579 -5.11 -16.45 -5.82
CA GLN A 579 -6.25 -15.53 -5.88
C GLN A 579 -6.93 -15.38 -4.49
N CYS A 580 -7.44 -14.20 -4.19
CA CYS A 580 -8.15 -13.88 -2.96
C CYS A 580 -9.41 -14.74 -2.84
N LEU A 581 -9.55 -15.47 -1.72
CA LEU A 581 -10.73 -16.28 -1.43
C LEU A 581 -11.96 -15.41 -1.08
N GLY A 582 -11.73 -14.21 -0.55
CA GLY A 582 -12.79 -13.27 -0.16
C GLY A 582 -13.34 -12.40 -1.29
N ARG A 583 -12.87 -12.56 -2.54
CA ARG A 583 -13.29 -11.71 -3.68
C ARG A 583 -14.83 -11.63 -3.82
N PRO A 584 -15.60 -12.73 -3.79
CA PRO A 584 -17.05 -12.67 -3.88
C PRO A 584 -17.72 -11.87 -2.74
N ILE A 585 -17.24 -12.04 -1.51
CA ILE A 585 -17.74 -11.32 -0.33
C ILE A 585 -17.48 -9.82 -0.49
N ALA A 586 -16.24 -9.44 -0.84
CA ALA A 586 -15.86 -8.05 -1.01
C ALA A 586 -16.70 -7.35 -2.10
N TRP A 587 -16.92 -8.00 -3.25
CA TRP A 587 -17.79 -7.44 -4.30
C TRP A 587 -19.23 -7.26 -3.82
N MET A 588 -19.78 -8.23 -3.09
CA MET A 588 -21.14 -8.14 -2.54
C MET A 588 -21.27 -7.02 -1.51
N GLU A 589 -20.29 -6.87 -0.61
CA GLU A 589 -20.23 -5.75 0.33
C GLU A 589 -20.17 -4.40 -0.40
N LEU A 590 -19.32 -4.27 -1.41
CA LEU A 590 -19.17 -3.05 -2.20
C LEU A 590 -20.46 -2.69 -2.95
N ASN A 591 -21.04 -3.65 -3.67
CA ASN A 591 -22.27 -3.46 -4.44
C ASN A 591 -23.41 -2.96 -3.56
N LYS A 592 -23.68 -3.67 -2.45
CA LYS A 592 -24.85 -3.42 -1.61
C LYS A 592 -24.66 -2.17 -0.75
N CYS A 593 -23.48 -1.99 -0.18
CA CYS A 593 -23.20 -0.84 0.67
C CYS A 593 -23.19 0.47 -0.13
N ILE A 594 -22.55 0.51 -1.31
CA ILE A 594 -22.55 1.71 -2.16
C ILE A 594 -23.95 2.05 -2.64
N PHE A 595 -24.71 1.08 -3.15
CA PHE A 595 -26.10 1.31 -3.55
C PHE A 595 -26.92 1.91 -2.41
N GLU A 596 -26.95 1.25 -1.26
CA GLU A 596 -27.82 1.65 -0.15
C GLU A 596 -27.39 2.99 0.47
N LEU A 597 -26.09 3.28 0.57
CA LEU A 597 -25.64 4.57 1.11
C LEU A 597 -26.07 5.73 0.20
N PHE A 598 -25.89 5.63 -1.11
CA PHE A 598 -26.22 6.71 -2.06
C PHE A 598 -27.70 6.76 -2.44
N GLN A 599 -28.44 5.67 -2.25
CA GLN A 599 -29.89 5.67 -2.35
C GLN A 599 -30.56 6.39 -1.17
N ASN A 600 -30.03 6.21 0.05
CA ASN A 600 -30.70 6.68 1.27
C ASN A 600 -30.18 8.03 1.79
N PHE A 601 -28.96 8.44 1.44
CA PHE A 601 -28.33 9.62 2.04
C PHE A 601 -27.65 10.56 1.05
N GLU A 602 -27.52 11.81 1.46
CA GLU A 602 -26.61 12.78 0.87
C GLU A 602 -25.44 13.03 1.82
N PHE A 603 -24.23 13.03 1.27
CA PHE A 603 -22.99 13.20 2.01
C PHE A 603 -22.28 14.48 1.62
N GLN A 604 -21.72 15.17 2.61
CA GLN A 604 -20.89 16.36 2.41
C GLN A 604 -19.59 16.21 3.19
N VAL A 605 -18.45 16.36 2.51
CA VAL A 605 -17.15 16.37 3.18
C VAL A 605 -17.02 17.65 4.03
N VAL A 606 -16.69 17.50 5.31
CA VAL A 606 -16.60 18.63 6.26
C VAL A 606 -15.40 19.53 5.95
N ASP A 607 -14.25 18.94 5.65
CA ASP A 607 -13.05 19.65 5.21
C ASP A 607 -12.53 19.06 3.89
N PRO A 608 -12.90 19.64 2.74
CA PRO A 608 -12.44 19.14 1.44
C PRO A 608 -10.94 19.35 1.20
N THR A 609 -10.26 20.22 1.97
CA THR A 609 -8.81 20.42 1.85
C THR A 609 -8.01 19.31 2.54
N LYS A 610 -8.63 18.66 3.54
CA LYS A 610 -8.06 17.53 4.27
C LYS A 610 -9.14 16.48 4.54
N PRO A 611 -9.62 15.78 3.48
CA PRO A 611 -10.81 14.94 3.57
C PRO A 611 -10.67 13.71 4.46
N TRP A 612 -9.44 13.26 4.71
CA TRP A 612 -9.11 12.22 5.69
C TRP A 612 -7.64 12.31 6.11
N LYS A 613 -7.25 11.51 7.09
CA LYS A 613 -5.86 11.07 7.30
C LYS A 613 -5.68 9.68 6.69
N SER A 614 -4.60 9.49 5.96
CA SER A 614 -4.29 8.21 5.32
C SER A 614 -2.79 7.91 5.45
N ARG A 615 -2.47 6.70 5.91
CA ARG A 615 -1.10 6.16 6.02
C ARG A 615 -1.06 4.77 5.43
N ASN A 616 0.01 4.43 4.71
CA ASN A 616 0.19 3.11 4.12
C ASN A 616 1.33 2.34 4.81
N SER A 617 1.13 1.06 5.09
CA SER A 617 2.17 0.11 5.53
C SER A 617 1.93 -1.27 4.91
N GLY A 618 1.67 -1.30 3.61
CA GLY A 618 1.21 -2.48 2.86
C GLY A 618 -0.32 -2.65 2.85
N LEU A 619 -0.99 -2.12 3.87
CA LEU A 619 -2.42 -1.83 3.94
C LEU A 619 -2.61 -0.35 4.32
N TRP A 620 -3.81 0.17 4.11
CA TRP A 620 -4.15 1.56 4.42
C TRP A 620 -4.76 1.68 5.82
N MET A 621 -4.24 2.64 6.59
CA MET A 621 -4.80 3.09 7.86
C MET A 621 -5.43 4.47 7.60
N GLN A 622 -6.75 4.56 7.76
CA GLN A 622 -7.53 5.76 7.47
C GLN A 622 -8.37 6.17 8.67
N SER A 623 -8.37 7.47 8.95
CA SER A 623 -9.11 8.09 10.05
C SER A 623 -9.53 9.51 9.69
N ASP A 624 -10.40 10.10 10.50
CA ASP A 624 -10.83 11.50 10.37
C ASP A 624 -11.49 11.82 9.01
N MET A 625 -12.26 10.87 8.46
CA MET A 625 -13.07 11.14 7.26
C MET A 625 -14.42 11.70 7.70
N TRP A 626 -14.41 12.96 8.14
CA TRP A 626 -15.57 13.62 8.69
C TRP A 626 -16.55 14.05 7.59
N LEU A 627 -17.76 13.50 7.62
CA LEU A 627 -18.85 13.82 6.71
C LEU A 627 -20.05 14.39 7.47
N GLY A 628 -20.73 15.37 6.88
CA GLY A 628 -22.13 15.65 7.16
C GLY A 628 -23.01 14.68 6.37
N VAL A 629 -24.09 14.18 6.99
CA VAL A 629 -25.02 13.25 6.36
C VAL A 629 -26.45 13.78 6.51
N THR A 630 -27.21 13.83 5.44
CA THR A 630 -28.64 14.17 5.48
C THR A 630 -29.45 13.07 4.80
N GLU A 631 -30.73 12.92 5.17
CA GLU A 631 -31.61 11.94 4.52
C GLU A 631 -31.89 12.42 3.10
N ARG A 632 -31.73 11.53 2.12
CA ARG A 632 -32.09 11.83 0.74
C ARG A 632 -33.60 11.76 0.61
N GLY A 633 -34.21 12.75 -0.06
CA GLY A 633 -35.63 12.71 -0.37
C GLY A 633 -35.93 11.46 -1.21
N ARG A 634 -36.84 10.60 -0.74
CA ARG A 634 -37.25 9.40 -1.51
C ARG A 634 -37.79 9.86 -2.85
N VAL A 635 -37.18 9.38 -3.94
CA VAL A 635 -37.67 9.58 -5.31
C VAL A 635 -38.80 8.60 -5.59
#